data_AF-A0A3L7QL43-F1
#
_entry.id   AF-A0A3L7QL43-F1
#
_cell.length_a   1.000
_cell.length_b   1.000
_cell.length_c   1.000
_cell.angle_alpha   90.00
_cell.angle_beta   90.00
_cell.angle_gamma   90.00
#
_symmetry.space_group_name_H-M   'P 1'
#
loop_
_entity.id
_entity.type
_entity.pdbx_description
1 polymer ?
#
loop_
_entity_poly.entity_id
_entity_poly.type
_entity_poly.pdbx_seq_one_letter_code
_entity_poly.pdbx_strand_id
1 'polypeptide(L)' 'MNDNRFADYLLDLGSLVKEKATEAQNLKEQNCDAYDIGYLMAWHEIVSLMQCQAALFGIELSQIGLEGVDPERDLL' A
#
# COMPACT_ATOMS: atom_id res chain seq x y z
N MET A 1 19.14 -22.63 2.62
CA MET A 1 18.66 -21.35 2.05
C MET A 1 17.42 -20.97 2.82
N ASN A 2 17.26 -19.73 3.28
CA ASN A 2 16.05 -19.35 4.02
C ASN A 2 14.83 -19.50 3.10
N ASP A 3 13.97 -20.46 3.41
CA ASP A 3 12.76 -20.80 2.65
C ASP A 3 11.70 -19.68 2.68
N ASN A 4 11.92 -18.63 3.48
CA ASN A 4 10.95 -17.54 3.66
C ASN A 4 11.32 -16.21 3.01
N ARG A 5 12.43 -16.11 2.27
CA ARG A 5 12.92 -14.81 1.74
C ARG A 5 11.89 -14.05 0.90
N PHE A 6 11.05 -14.74 0.15
CA PHE A 6 10.00 -14.11 -0.65
C PHE A 6 8.86 -13.55 0.20
N ALA A 7 8.47 -14.28 1.25
CA ALA A 7 7.46 -13.82 2.19
C ALA A 7 7.98 -12.64 3.02
N ASP A 8 9.22 -12.72 3.49
CA ASP A 8 9.88 -11.63 4.23
C ASP A 8 10.00 -10.37 3.35
N TYR A 9 10.39 -10.53 2.08
CA TYR A 9 10.43 -9.44 1.10
C TYR A 9 9.05 -8.82 0.87
N LEU A 10 8.02 -9.65 0.70
CA LEU A 10 6.66 -9.16 0.42
C LEU A 10 6.07 -8.42 1.63
N LEU A 11 6.30 -8.94 2.83
CA LEU A 11 5.88 -8.32 4.09
C LEU A 11 6.54 -6.96 4.31
N ASP A 12 7.85 -6.88 4.10
CA ASP A 12 8.62 -5.63 4.23
C ASP A 12 8.21 -4.62 3.15
N LEU A 13 8.14 -5.06 1.90
CA LEU A 13 7.72 -4.20 0.79
C LEU A 13 6.31 -3.64 1.00
N GLY A 14 5.34 -4.46 1.38
CA GLY A 14 3.99 -3.95 1.60
C GLY A 14 3.90 -2.99 2.79
N SER A 15 4.68 -3.21 3.85
CA SER A 15 4.80 -2.25 4.95
C SER A 15 5.35 -0.90 4.46
N LEU A 16 6.38 -0.90 3.61
CA LEU A 16 6.93 0.32 3.00
C LEU A 16 5.93 0.99 2.05
N VAL A 17 5.19 0.22 1.25
CA VAL A 17 4.14 0.74 0.37
C VAL A 17 3.06 1.44 1.19
N LYS A 18 2.62 0.82 2.29
CA LYS A 18 1.66 1.40 3.24
C LYS A 18 2.18 2.71 3.84
N GLU A 19 3.44 2.75 4.28
CA GLU A 19 4.07 3.96 4.81
C GLU A 19 4.08 5.07 3.76
N LYS A 20 4.49 4.77 2.52
CA LYS A 20 4.53 5.74 1.42
C LYS A 20 3.15 6.24 1.01
N ALA A 21 2.15 5.37 0.99
CA ALA A 21 0.76 5.75 0.74
C ALA A 21 0.24 6.71 1.83
N THR A 22 0.55 6.42 3.10
CA THR A 22 0.18 7.29 4.24
C THR A 22 0.91 8.64 4.17
N GLU A 23 2.19 8.66 3.82
CA GLU A 23 2.94 9.90 3.58
C GLU A 23 2.30 10.74 2.46
N ALA A 24 1.88 10.11 1.35
CA ALA A 24 1.21 10.79 0.25
C ALA A 24 -0.11 11.45 0.68
N GLN A 25 -0.89 10.77 1.52
CA GLN A 25 -2.13 11.34 2.08
C GLN A 25 -1.82 12.59 2.92
N ASN A 26 -0.82 12.51 3.79
CA ASN A 26 -0.38 13.65 4.61
C ASN A 26 0.14 14.82 3.76
N LEU A 27 0.84 14.53 2.66
CA LEU A 27 1.30 15.56 1.71
C LEU A 27 0.11 16.25 1.04
N LYS A 28 -0.88 15.49 0.56
CA LYS A 28 -2.12 16.03 -0.03
C LYS A 28 -2.91 16.89 0.96
N GLU A 29 -2.89 16.56 2.25
CA GLU A 29 -3.52 17.38 3.30
C GLU A 29 -2.76 18.69 3.58
N GLN A 30 -1.44 18.68 3.44
CA GLN A 30 -0.58 19.87 3.62
C GLN A 30 -0.59 20.78 2.39
N ASN A 31 -0.53 20.19 1.20
CA ASN A 31 -0.44 20.82 -0.09
C ASN A 31 -1.46 20.17 -1.03
N CYS A 32 -2.37 20.98 -1.57
CA CYS A 32 -3.41 20.50 -2.49
C CYS A 32 -3.05 20.87 -3.93
N ASP A 33 -1.82 20.55 -4.35
CA ASP A 33 -1.40 20.72 -5.73
C ASP A 33 -1.75 19.49 -6.59
N ALA A 34 -1.75 19.66 -7.91
CA ALA A 34 -2.12 18.58 -8.82
C ALA A 34 -1.13 17.41 -8.80
N TYR A 35 0.13 17.66 -8.41
CA TYR A 35 1.16 16.64 -8.31
C TYR A 35 0.93 15.74 -7.09
N ASP A 36 0.63 16.33 -5.92
CA ASP A 36 0.38 15.62 -4.66
C ASP A 36 -0.89 14.76 -4.76
N ILE A 37 -1.95 15.28 -5.42
CA ILE A 37 -3.14 14.50 -5.74
C ILE A 37 -2.78 13.32 -6.65
N GLY A 38 -2.03 13.56 -7.73
CA GLY A 38 -1.61 12.49 -8.64
C GLY A 38 -0.72 11.45 -7.96
N TYR A 39 0.15 11.89 -7.04
CA TYR A 39 1.03 11.03 -6.25
C TYR A 39 0.23 10.13 -5.29
N LEU A 40 -0.77 10.68 -4.60
CA LEU A 40 -1.70 9.92 -3.76
C LEU A 40 -2.47 8.88 -4.58
N MET A 41 -3.01 9.27 -5.73
CA MET A 41 -3.75 8.35 -6.61
C MET A 41 -2.87 7.21 -7.14
N ALA A 42 -1.58 7.44 -7.37
CA ALA A 42 -0.66 6.39 -7.76
C ALA A 42 -0.49 5.34 -6.64
N TRP A 43 -0.44 5.77 -5.39
CA TRP A 43 -0.38 4.85 -4.24
C TRP A 43 -1.70 4.11 -4.01
N HIS A 44 -2.85 4.78 -4.20
CA HIS A 44 -4.16 4.13 -4.20
C HIS A 44 -4.19 2.95 -5.17
N GLU A 45 -3.74 3.13 -6.42
CA GLU A 45 -3.73 2.08 -7.43
C GLU A 45 -2.81 0.91 -7.04
N ILE A 46 -1.61 1.19 -6.53
CA ILE A 46 -0.66 0.15 -6.11
C ILE A 46 -1.23 -0.67 -4.95
N VAL A 47 -1.77 -0.02 -3.91
CA VAL A 47 -2.33 -0.73 -2.75
C VAL A 47 -3.54 -1.56 -3.18
N SER A 48 -4.45 -0.99 -3.97
CA SER A 48 -5.63 -1.68 -4.49
C SER A 48 -5.26 -2.91 -5.31
N LEU A 49 -4.27 -2.80 -6.20
CA LEU A 49 -3.76 -3.91 -7.00
C LEU A 49 -3.18 -5.02 -6.11
N MET A 50 -2.38 -4.66 -5.10
CA MET A 50 -1.79 -5.63 -4.16
C MET A 50 -2.85 -6.35 -3.33
N GLN A 51 -3.86 -5.63 -2.82
CA GLN A 51 -4.96 -6.22 -2.05
C GLN A 51 -5.82 -7.15 -2.91
N CYS A 52 -6.11 -6.76 -4.16
CA CYS A 52 -6.84 -7.59 -5.11
C CYS A 52 -6.10 -8.90 -5.41
N GLN A 53 -4.78 -8.80 -5.67
CA GLN A 53 -3.96 -9.99 -5.88
C GLN A 53 -3.91 -10.86 -4.62
N ALA A 54 -3.72 -10.28 -3.43
CA ALA A 54 -3.72 -11.03 -2.18
C ALA A 54 -5.01 -11.84 -2.01
N ALA A 55 -6.17 -11.21 -2.26
CA ALA A 55 -7.47 -11.87 -2.21
C ALA A 55 -7.58 -13.03 -3.22
N LEU A 56 -7.10 -12.86 -4.46
CA LEU A 56 -7.11 -13.91 -5.48
C LEU A 56 -6.25 -15.13 -5.11
N PHE A 57 -5.14 -14.91 -4.40
CA PHE A 57 -4.26 -15.97 -3.92
C PHE A 57 -4.64 -16.49 -2.52
N GLY A 58 -5.69 -15.96 -1.89
CA GLY A 58 -6.10 -16.32 -0.53
C GLY A 58 -5.06 -15.94 0.53
N ILE A 59 -4.31 -14.85 0.31
CA ILE A 59 -3.29 -14.32 1.21
C ILE A 59 -3.92 -13.22 2.06
N GLU A 60 -3.81 -13.34 3.38
CA GLU A 60 -4.27 -12.30 4.30
C GLU A 60 -3.42 -11.03 4.19
N LEU A 61 -4.03 -9.86 4.35
CA LEU A 61 -3.30 -8.59 4.24
C LEU A 61 -2.17 -8.46 5.27
N SER A 62 -2.33 -9.07 6.44
CA SER A 62 -1.30 -9.14 7.48
C SER A 62 -0.07 -9.94 7.09
N GLN A 63 -0.18 -10.82 6.08
CA GLN A 63 0.94 -11.59 5.54
C GLN A 63 1.74 -10.82 4.49
N ILE A 64 1.21 -9.68 4.02
CA ILE A 64 1.85 -8.80 3.04
C ILE A 64 2.06 -7.38 3.56
N GLY A 65 1.85 -7.12 4.87
CA GLY A 65 2.12 -5.81 5.48
C GLY A 65 1.14 -4.70 5.09
N LEU A 66 -0.05 -5.06 4.59
CA LEU A 66 -1.10 -4.12 4.18
C LEU A 66 -2.31 -4.12 5.10
N GLU A 67 -2.21 -4.73 6.29
CA GLU A 67 -3.30 -4.74 7.24
C GLU A 67 -3.68 -3.32 7.70
N GLY A 68 -4.98 -3.06 7.82
CA GLY A 68 -5.50 -1.78 8.33
C GLY A 68 -5.47 -0.61 7.34
N VAL A 69 -5.01 -0.81 6.10
CA VAL A 69 -5.15 0.20 5.04
C VAL A 69 -6.40 -0.11 4.22
N ASP A 70 -7.28 0.86 4.10
CA ASP A 70 -8.43 0.84 3.20
C ASP A 70 -8.19 1.89 2.10
N PRO A 71 -7.85 1.50 0.86
CA PRO A 71 -7.54 2.45 -0.20
C PRO A 71 -8.65 3.48 -0.44
N GLU A 72 -9.91 3.06 -0.37
CA GLU A 72 -11.06 3.91 -0.66
C GLU A 72 -11.32 4.96 0.43
N ARG A 73 -10.93 4.64 1.67
CA ARG A 73 -11.08 5.55 2.81
C ARG A 73 -9.83 6.39 3.05
N ASP A 74 -8.66 5.79 2.89
CA ASP A 74 -7.40 6.33 3.36
C ASP A 74 -6.62 7.04 2.24
N LEU A 75 -6.96 6.81 0.96
CA LEU A 75 -6.22 7.32 -0.20
C LEU A 75 -7.09 8.02 -1.28
N LEU A 76 -8.31 8.44 -0.93
CA LEU A 76 -9.21 9.26 -1.77
C LEU A 76 -9.59 10.59 -1.09
#